data_AF-A0A1Y5HL14-F1
#
_entry.id   AF-A0A1Y5HL14-F1
#
_cell.length_a   1.000
_cell.length_b   1.000
_cell.length_c   1.000
_cell.angle_alpha   90.00
_cell.angle_beta   90.00
_cell.angle_gamma   90.00
#
_symmetry.space_group_name_H-M   'P 1'
#
loop_
_entity.id
_entity.type
_entity.pdbx_description
1 polymer ?
#
loop_
_entity_poly.entity_id
_entity_poly.type
_entity_poly.pdbx_seq_one_letter_code
_entity_poly.pdbx_strand_id
1 'polypeptide(L)'
;MGSIGFQAHDHASCISDCVAIADIHCKAQGLQLTPVRRRVLEILLQQHQSLGAYDILDLLREEGLGSQPPVAYRALDFLVKHGFAHKI
;
A
#
# COMPACT_ATOMS: atom_id res chain seq x y z
N MET A 1 -11.52 6.89 -21.38
CA MET A 1 -11.39 7.29 -19.95
C MET A 1 -9.91 7.42 -19.63
N GLY A 2 -9.42 8.65 -19.38
CA GLY A 2 -8.02 8.87 -19.02
C GLY A 2 -7.71 8.36 -17.62
N SER A 3 -6.53 7.79 -17.42
CA SER A 3 -6.04 7.38 -16.11
C SER A 3 -5.79 8.62 -15.24
N ILE A 4 -6.70 8.90 -14.32
CA ILE A 4 -6.59 10.03 -13.36
C ILE A 4 -5.29 9.92 -12.55
N GLY A 5 -4.78 8.71 -12.33
CA GLY A 5 -3.59 8.44 -11.52
C GLY A 5 -2.26 9.04 -12.01
N PHE A 6 -2.17 9.55 -13.24
CA PHE A 6 -0.93 10.15 -13.78
C PHE A 6 -1.07 11.64 -14.16
N GLN A 7 -2.20 12.27 -13.82
CA GLN A 7 -2.46 13.69 -14.08
C GLN A 7 -2.36 14.50 -12.78
N ALA A 8 -2.23 15.83 -12.87
CA ALA A 8 -2.31 16.67 -11.69
C ALA A 8 -3.71 16.59 -11.07
N HIS A 9 -3.79 16.14 -9.82
CA HIS A 9 -5.02 16.01 -9.05
C HIS A 9 -4.71 16.18 -7.55
N ASP A 10 -5.74 16.25 -6.72
CA ASP A 10 -5.58 16.16 -5.27
C ASP A 10 -5.16 14.73 -4.89
N HIS A 11 -3.85 14.54 -4.80
CA HIS A 11 -3.26 13.24 -4.55
C HIS A 11 -3.56 12.71 -3.14
N ALA A 12 -3.80 13.59 -2.16
CA ALA A 12 -4.18 13.17 -0.82
C ALA A 12 -5.56 12.51 -0.83
N SER A 13 -6.53 13.10 -1.52
CA SER A 13 -7.86 12.53 -1.71
C SER A 13 -7.79 11.21 -2.49
N CYS A 14 -6.98 11.15 -3.55
CA CYS A 14 -6.77 9.92 -4.33
C CYS A 14 -6.23 8.75 -3.48
N ILE A 15 -5.21 8.99 -2.66
CA ILE A 15 -4.68 7.96 -1.74
C ILE A 15 -5.76 7.50 -0.78
N SER A 16 -6.46 8.44 -0.14
CA SER A 16 -7.52 8.13 0.84
C SER A 16 -8.62 7.27 0.22
N ASP A 17 -9.07 7.61 -0.98
CA ASP A 17 -10.11 6.87 -1.71
C ASP A 17 -9.64 5.47 -2.08
N CYS A 18 -8.41 5.33 -2.62
CA CYS A 18 -7.83 4.03 -2.95
C CYS A 18 -7.73 3.11 -1.72
N VAL A 19 -7.30 3.65 -0.58
CA VAL A 19 -7.20 2.89 0.67
C VAL A 19 -8.59 2.50 1.19
N ALA A 20 -9.58 3.39 1.10
CA ALA A 20 -10.96 3.08 1.47
C ALA A 20 -11.55 1.96 0.59
N ILE A 21 -11.30 1.99 -0.71
CA ILE A 21 -11.71 0.93 -1.64
C ILE A 21 -11.04 -0.40 -1.28
N ALA A 22 -9.74 -0.40 -0.98
CA ALA A 22 -9.02 -1.61 -0.56
C ALA A 22 -9.57 -2.18 0.77
N ASP A 23 -9.92 -1.32 1.73
CA ASP A 23 -10.54 -1.71 3.00
C ASP A 23 -11.92 -2.36 2.79
N ILE A 24 -12.77 -1.77 1.94
CA ILE A 24 -14.07 -2.33 1.55
C ILE A 24 -13.89 -3.69 0.89
N HIS A 25 -12.96 -3.81 -0.06
CA HIS A 25 -12.67 -5.07 -0.73
C HIS A 25 -12.20 -6.14 0.27
N CYS A 26 -11.32 -5.78 1.20
CA CYS A 26 -10.85 -6.68 2.24
C CYS A 26 -12.00 -7.17 3.12
N LYS A 27 -12.87 -6.27 3.59
CA LYS A 27 -14.04 -6.62 4.40
C LYS A 27 -14.99 -7.56 3.66
N ALA A 28 -15.28 -7.28 2.39
CA ALA A 28 -16.15 -8.12 1.56
C ALA A 28 -15.59 -9.54 1.36
N GLN A 29 -14.27 -9.70 1.37
CA GLN A 29 -13.58 -10.98 1.18
C GLN A 29 -13.12 -11.65 2.50
N GLY A 30 -13.48 -11.09 3.66
CA GLY A 30 -13.03 -11.61 4.96
C GLY A 30 -11.52 -11.47 5.20
N LEU A 31 -10.84 -10.57 4.47
CA LEU A 31 -9.42 -10.28 4.59
C LEU A 31 -9.20 -9.18 5.62
N GLN A 32 -8.05 -9.23 6.30
CA GLN A 32 -7.66 -8.20 7.26
C GLN A 32 -6.64 -7.24 6.65
N LEU A 33 -7.05 -6.00 6.36
CA LEU A 33 -6.12 -4.92 6.04
C LEU A 33 -5.54 -4.35 7.34
N THR A 34 -4.55 -5.04 7.91
CA THR A 34 -3.90 -4.61 9.17
C THR A 34 -3.23 -3.23 9.03
N PRO A 35 -2.93 -2.53 10.14
CA PRO A 35 -2.29 -1.21 10.07
C PRO A 35 -1.00 -1.19 9.23
N VAL A 36 -0.18 -2.23 9.34
CA VAL A 36 1.04 -2.38 8.51
C VAL A 36 0.69 -2.54 7.03
N ARG A 37 -0.27 -3.41 6.67
CA ARG A 37 -0.68 -3.62 5.27
C ARG A 37 -1.25 -2.36 4.64
N ARG A 38 -2.09 -1.63 5.40
CA ARG A 38 -2.63 -0.33 5.02
C ARG A 38 -1.50 0.66 4.76
N ARG A 39 -0.54 0.76 5.67
CA ARG A 39 0.55 1.72 5.53
C ARG A 39 1.44 1.41 4.33
N VAL A 40 1.76 0.14 4.09
CA VAL A 40 2.52 -0.26 2.89
C VAL A 40 1.77 0.14 1.61
N LEU A 41 0.45 -0.03 1.56
CA LEU A 41 -0.36 0.43 0.43
C LEU A 41 -0.28 1.95 0.26
N GLU A 42 -0.39 2.71 1.34
CA GLU A 42 -0.25 4.18 1.31
C GLU A 42 1.13 4.62 0.80
N ILE A 43 2.22 3.99 1.27
CA ILE A 43 3.59 4.26 0.82
C ILE A 43 3.72 4.05 -0.70
N LEU A 44 3.17 2.93 -1.20
CA LEU A 44 3.17 2.61 -2.63
C LEU A 44 2.34 3.60 -3.46
N LEU A 45 1.25 4.14 -2.91
CA LEU A 45 0.42 5.13 -3.61
C LEU A 45 1.08 6.52 -3.62
N GLN A 46 1.80 6.88 -2.55
CA GLN A 46 2.53 8.15 -2.43
C GLN A 46 3.72 8.25 -3.41
N GLN A 47 4.45 7.15 -3.54
CA GLN A 47 5.62 7.06 -4.39
C GLN A 47 5.14 6.53 -5.75
N HIS A 48 4.87 7.41 -6.72
CA HIS A 48 4.46 7.05 -8.10
C HIS A 48 5.59 6.34 -8.89
N GLN A 49 6.31 5.43 -8.25
CA GLN A 49 7.46 4.68 -8.74
C GLN A 49 7.51 3.30 -8.06
N SER A 50 8.25 2.37 -8.64
CA SER A 50 8.56 1.10 -7.98
C SER A 50 9.47 1.33 -6.77
N LEU A 51 9.12 0.75 -5.62
CA LEU A 51 9.93 0.78 -4.41
C LEU A 51 10.52 -0.60 -4.10
N GLY A 52 11.73 -0.60 -3.54
CA GLY A 52 12.31 -1.79 -2.94
C GLY A 52 11.63 -2.14 -1.62
N ALA A 53 11.64 -3.43 -1.26
CA ALA A 53 11.11 -3.89 0.02
C ALA A 53 11.85 -3.29 1.23
N TYR A 54 13.13 -2.95 1.06
CA TYR A 54 13.94 -2.31 2.10
C TYR A 54 13.59 -0.83 2.28
N ASP A 55 13.32 -0.09 1.20
CA ASP A 55 12.88 1.31 1.29
C ASP A 55 11.56 1.40 2.08
N ILE A 56 10.64 0.47 1.81
CA ILE A 56 9.38 0.36 2.56
C ILE A 56 9.64 -0.01 4.03
N LEU A 57 10.56 -0.93 4.30
CA LEU A 57 10.91 -1.34 5.66
C LEU A 57 11.48 -0.18 6.49
N ASP A 58 12.29 0.68 5.87
CA ASP A 58 12.89 1.83 6.55
C ASP A 58 11.81 2.84 6.95
N LEU A 59 10.86 3.14 6.05
CA LEU A 59 9.69 3.99 6.38
C LEU A 59 8.83 3.38 7.50
N LEU A 60 8.55 2.07 7.44
CA LEU A 60 7.80 1.40 8.52
C LEU A 60 8.54 1.43 9.86
N ARG A 61 9.88 1.39 9.84
CA ARG A 61 10.71 1.48 11.04
C ARG A 61 10.64 2.87 11.66
N GLU A 62 10.73 3.92 10.84
CA GLU A 62 10.62 5.31 11.28
C GLU A 62 9.25 5.59 11.93
N GLU A 63 8.20 4.93 11.45
CA GLU A 63 6.84 5.06 11.98
C GLU A 63 6.51 4.08 13.13
N GLY A 64 7.46 3.24 13.56
CA GLY A 64 7.26 2.29 14.66
C GLY A 64 6.34 1.10 14.33
N LEU A 65 6.08 0.83 13.05
CA LEU A 65 5.20 -0.24 12.58
C LEU A 65 5.90 -1.59 12.39
N GLY A 66 7.19 -1.65 12.73
CA GLY A 66 8.00 -2.86 12.75
C GLY A 66 9.34 -2.65 12.05
N SER A 67 10.40 -3.25 12.59
CA SER A 67 11.77 -3.08 12.10
C SER A 67 12.33 -4.29 11.37
N GLN A 68 11.61 -5.42 11.42
CA GLN A 68 12.08 -6.71 10.93
C GLN A 68 11.70 -6.91 9.46
N PRO A 69 12.62 -7.37 8.59
CA PRO A 69 12.34 -7.56 7.16
C PRO A 69 11.04 -8.32 6.85
N PRO A 70 10.68 -9.41 7.56
CA PRO A 70 9.43 -10.13 7.28
C PRO A 70 8.15 -9.29 7.36
N VAL A 71 8.17 -8.16 8.08
CA VAL A 71 7.01 -7.26 8.19
C VAL A 71 6.67 -6.65 6.83
N ALA A 72 7.67 -6.08 6.15
CA ALA A 72 7.50 -5.50 4.82
C ALA A 72 7.15 -6.59 3.78
N TYR A 73 7.87 -7.72 3.78
CA TYR A 73 7.60 -8.81 2.82
C TYR A 73 6.20 -9.41 2.97
N ARG A 74 5.70 -9.63 4.19
CA ARG A 74 4.35 -10.16 4.41
C ARG A 74 3.26 -9.17 4.01
N ALA A 75 3.51 -7.88 4.19
CA ALA A 75 2.59 -6.84 3.74
C ALA A 75 2.56 -6.78 2.21
N LEU A 76 3.72 -6.76 1.56
CA LEU A 76 3.84 -6.79 0.10
C LEU A 76 3.22 -8.05 -0.51
N ASP A 77 3.50 -9.23 0.06
CA ASP A 77 2.91 -10.50 -0.40
C ASP A 77 1.39 -10.48 -0.31
N PHE A 78 0.83 -9.94 0.79
CA PHE A 78 -0.62 -9.74 0.92
C PHE A 78 -1.16 -8.83 -0.19
N LEU A 79 -0.52 -7.68 -0.43
CA LEU A 79 -0.99 -6.72 -1.44
C LEU A 79 -0.92 -7.30 -2.85
N VAL A 80 0.16 -8.01 -3.19
CA VAL A 80 0.30 -8.67 -4.48
C VAL A 80 -0.71 -9.80 -4.64
N LYS A 81 -0.84 -10.67 -3.64
CA LYS A 81 -1.77 -11.81 -3.66
C LYS A 81 -3.22 -11.39 -3.87
N HIS A 82 -3.62 -10.23 -3.36
CA HIS A 82 -4.99 -9.72 -3.45
C HIS A 82 -5.17 -8.63 -4.51
N GLY A 83 -4.17 -8.41 -5.38
CA GLY A 83 -4.28 -7.53 -6.55
C GLY A 83 -4.19 -6.04 -6.25
N PHE A 84 -3.73 -5.65 -5.05
CA PHE A 84 -3.54 -4.24 -4.66
C PHE A 84 -2.19 -3.68 -5.10
N ALA A 85 -1.20 -4.54 -5.37
CA ALA A 85 0.12 -4.16 -5.86
C ALA A 85 0.61 -5.14 -6.93
N HIS A 86 1.55 -4.70 -7.75
CA HIS A 86 2.23 -5.54 -8.72
C HIS A 86 3.72 -5.59 -8.42
N LYS A 87 4.32 -6.78 -8.54
CA LYS A 87 5.76 -6.98 -8.38
C LYS A 87 6.40 -7.06 -9.77
N ILE A 88 7.40 -6.21 -9.99
CA ILE A 88 8.24 -6.19 -11.20
C ILE A 88 9.59 -6.87 -10.97
#